data_AF-A0A2E2D7A7-F1
#
_entry.id   AF-A0A2E2D7A7-F1
#
_cell.length_a   1.000
_cell.length_b   1.000
_cell.length_c   1.000
_cell.angle_alpha   90.00
_cell.angle_beta   90.00
_cell.angle_gamma   90.00
#
_symmetry.space_group_name_H-M   'P 1'
#
loop_
_entity.id
_entity.type
_entity.pdbx_description
1 polymer ?
#
loop_
_entity_poly.entity_id
_entity_poly.type
_entity_poly.pdbx_seq_one_letter_code
_entity_poly.pdbx_strand_id
1 'polypeptide(L)' 'MNSEKRAALLEYLAGTCNSLDDAVDELGVDYAEACEVLAEEELQICETCGWWSETSEMEIIDDEYVCHDCLAQ' A
#
# COMPACT_ATOMS: atom_id res chain seq x y z
N MET A 1 15.65 4.11 -3.75
CA MET A 1 15.62 2.64 -3.64
C MET A 1 16.03 1.94 -4.95
N ASN A 2 16.70 0.77 -4.90
CA ASN A 2 17.07 -0.02 -6.10
C ASN A 2 15.91 -0.96 -6.54
N SER A 3 15.95 -1.45 -7.79
CA SER A 3 14.86 -2.21 -8.42
C SER A 3 14.44 -3.48 -7.66
N GLU A 4 15.39 -4.22 -7.08
CA GLU A 4 15.10 -5.47 -6.34
C GLU A 4 14.29 -5.20 -5.07
N LYS A 5 14.67 -4.19 -4.29
CA LYS A 5 13.94 -3.81 -3.07
C LYS A 5 12.57 -3.20 -3.38
N ARG A 6 12.47 -2.46 -4.49
CA ARG A 6 11.20 -1.93 -5.00
C ARG A 6 10.22 -3.05 -5.30
N ALA A 7 10.65 -4.06 -6.07
CA ALA A 7 9.81 -5.20 -6.39
C ALA A 7 9.40 -5.98 -5.13
N ALA A 8 10.34 -6.22 -4.21
CA ALA A 8 10.05 -6.90 -2.95
C ALA A 8 9.04 -6.15 -2.07
N LEU A 9 9.12 -4.81 -2.01
CA LEU A 9 8.16 -3.99 -1.28
C LEU A 9 6.74 -4.13 -1.84
N LEU A 10 6.60 -4.05 -3.17
CA LEU A 10 5.31 -4.19 -3.84
C LEU A 10 4.74 -5.60 -3.67
N GLU A 11 5.56 -6.64 -3.82
CA GLU A 11 5.14 -8.03 -3.58
C GLU A 11 4.72 -8.28 -2.13
N TYR A 12 5.32 -7.55 -1.17
CA TYR A 12 4.99 -7.69 0.24
C TYR A 12 3.66 -7.03 0.61
N LEU A 13 3.34 -5.90 -0.02
CA LEU A 13 2.20 -5.05 0.34
C LEU A 13 0.99 -5.27 -0.59
N ALA A 14 1.17 -5.17 -1.91
CA ALA A 14 0.08 -5.16 -2.87
C ALA A 14 -0.77 -6.44 -2.80
N GLY A 15 -2.08 -6.29 -2.62
CA GLY A 15 -2.96 -7.43 -2.45
C GLY A 15 -2.75 -8.18 -1.13
N THR A 16 -2.33 -7.48 -0.08
CA THR A 16 -2.22 -8.02 1.28
C THR A 16 -2.75 -7.00 2.30
N CYS A 17 -2.84 -7.41 3.57
CA CYS A 17 -3.08 -6.52 4.71
C CYS A 17 -1.82 -6.32 5.58
N ASN A 18 -0.63 -6.56 5.01
CA ASN A 18 0.62 -6.36 5.73
C ASN A 18 0.85 -4.86 6.00
N SER A 19 1.50 -4.55 7.12
CA SER A 19 1.79 -3.16 7.46
C SER A 19 3.02 -2.64 6.69
N LEU A 20 3.01 -1.35 6.38
CA LEU A 20 4.18 -0.69 5.79
C LEU A 20 5.38 -0.72 6.74
N ASP A 21 5.16 -0.57 8.04
CA ASP A 21 6.21 -0.62 9.05
C ASP A 21 6.93 -1.99 9.05
N ASP A 22 6.17 -3.09 9.01
CA ASP A 22 6.75 -4.44 8.93
C ASP A 22 7.53 -4.63 7.63
N ALA A 23 7.01 -4.15 6.49
CA ALA A 23 7.71 -4.23 5.21
C ALA A 23 9.03 -3.45 5.21
N VAL A 24 9.05 -2.27 5.84
CA VAL A 24 10.22 -1.41 5.98
C VAL A 24 11.29 -2.10 6.84
N ASP A 25 10.90 -2.67 7.97
CA ASP A 25 11.79 -3.39 8.88
C ASP A 25 12.33 -4.68 8.25
N GLU A 26 11.49 -5.49 7.61
CA GLU A 26 11.90 -6.77 7.01
C GLU A 26 12.80 -6.59 5.78
N LEU A 27 12.52 -5.60 4.93
CA LEU A 27 13.29 -5.35 3.71
C LEU A 27 14.49 -4.42 3.93
N GLY A 28 14.58 -3.81 5.13
CA GLY A 28 15.58 -2.82 5.48
C GLY A 28 15.60 -1.68 4.47
N VAL A 29 14.43 -1.16 4.12
CA VAL A 29 14.26 0.02 3.26
C VAL A 29 14.03 1.24 4.13
N ASP A 30 14.21 2.43 3.56
CA ASP A 30 13.82 3.66 4.26
C ASP A 30 12.30 3.87 4.11
N TYR A 31 11.65 4.33 5.17
CA TYR A 31 10.21 4.56 5.18
C TYR A 31 9.78 5.61 4.15
N ALA A 32 10.53 6.71 4.03
CA ALA A 32 10.19 7.77 3.08
C ALA A 32 10.38 7.29 1.63
N GLU A 33 11.45 6.53 1.35
CA GLU A 33 11.62 5.90 0.04
C GLU A 33 10.50 4.89 -0.29
N ALA A 34 10.02 4.14 0.71
CA ALA A 34 8.90 3.22 0.54
C ALA A 34 7.61 3.97 0.21
N CYS A 35 7.30 5.06 0.92
CA CYS A 35 6.15 5.93 0.61
C CYS A 35 6.22 6.53 -0.80
N GLU A 36 7.40 6.96 -1.26
CA GLU A 36 7.58 7.47 -2.62
C GLU A 36 7.21 6.40 -3.67
N VAL A 37 7.65 5.15 -3.46
CA VAL A 37 7.32 4.05 -4.37
C VAL A 37 5.84 3.70 -4.37
N LEU A 38 5.20 3.69 -3.20
CA LEU A 38 3.76 3.45 -3.12
C LEU A 38 2.97 4.55 -3.84
N ALA A 39 3.41 5.81 -3.73
CA ALA A 39 2.82 6.92 -4.45
C ALA A 39 3.04 6.83 -5.97
N GLU A 40 4.22 6.40 -6.44
CA GLU A 40 4.51 6.17 -7.86
C GLU A 40 3.66 5.06 -8.48
N GLU A 41 3.40 4.00 -7.72
CA GLU A 41 2.61 2.84 -8.15
C GLU A 41 1.11 3.00 -7.85
N GLU A 42 0.71 4.19 -7.39
CA GLU A 42 -0.67 4.52 -7.07
C GLU A 42 -1.31 3.51 -6.10
N LEU A 43 -0.53 2.99 -5.15
CA LEU A 43 -0.97 2.01 -4.15
C LEU A 43 -1.34 2.71 -2.84
N GLN A 44 -2.51 2.41 -2.29
CA GLN A 44 -3.00 2.94 -1.02
C GLN A 44 -3.58 1.83 -0.14
N ILE A 45 -3.54 2.05 1.16
CA ILE A 45 -4.14 1.13 2.14
C ILE A 45 -5.60 1.50 2.37
N CYS A 46 -6.49 0.50 2.38
CA CYS A 46 -7.87 0.69 2.76
C CYS A 46 -7.95 0.92 4.27
N GLU A 47 -8.44 2.08 4.71
CA GLU A 47 -8.57 2.43 6.14
C GLU A 47 -9.58 1.53 6.88
N THR A 48 -10.46 0.84 6.14
CA THR A 48 -11.45 -0.09 6.73
C THR A 48 -10.89 -1.49 6.99
N CYS A 49 -10.15 -2.08 6.03
CA CYS A 49 -9.73 -3.48 6.11
C CYS A 49 -8.21 -3.69 6.10
N GLY A 50 -7.43 -2.62 5.93
CA GLY A 50 -5.97 -2.65 5.85
C GLY A 50 -5.44 -3.19 4.52
N TRP A 51 -6.29 -3.43 3.52
CA TRP A 51 -5.87 -4.00 2.24
C TRP A 51 -5.22 -2.98 1.33
N TRP A 52 -4.06 -3.30 0.78
CA TRP A 52 -3.38 -2.46 -0.20
C TRP A 52 -3.91 -2.74 -1.61
N SER A 53 -4.47 -1.71 -2.24
CA SER A 53 -4.98 -1.76 -3.63
C SER A 53 -4.51 -0.54 -4.41
N GLU A 54 -4.60 -0.65 -5.74
CA GLU A 54 -4.46 0.50 -6.61
C GLU A 54 -5.57 1.52 -6.32
N THR A 55 -5.25 2.82 -6.37
CA THR A 55 -6.24 3.90 -6.17
C THR A 55 -7.42 3.84 -7.15
N SER A 56 -7.24 3.17 -8.30
CA SER A 56 -8.30 2.92 -9.28
C SER A 56 -9.42 1.99 -8.76
N GLU A 57 -9.14 1.20 -7.72
CA GLU A 57 -10.05 0.26 -7.05
C GLU A 57 -10.56 0.80 -5.70
N MET A 58 -10.42 2.11 -5.46
CA MET A 58 -10.74 2.77 -4.19
C MET A 58 -11.58 4.02 -4.41
N GLU A 59 -12.31 4.42 -3.37
CA GLU A 59 -12.98 5.72 -3.27
C GLU A 59 -12.50 6.46 -2.03
N ILE A 60 -12.56 7.79 -2.05
CA ILE A 60 -12.29 8.62 -0.88
C ILE A 60 -13.61 8.99 -0.21
N ILE A 61 -13.79 8.59 1.05
CA ILE A 61 -14.97 8.89 1.86
C ILE A 61 -14.50 9.50 3.17
N ASP A 62 -15.01 10.70 3.50
CA ASP A 62 -14.63 11.42 4.71
C ASP A 62 -13.10 11.55 4.89
N ASP A 63 -12.39 11.83 3.80
CA ASP A 63 -10.92 11.93 3.69
C ASP A 63 -10.15 10.60 3.90
N GLU A 64 -10.83 9.46 3.91
CA GLU A 64 -10.25 8.11 4.04
C GLU A 64 -10.34 7.32 2.73
N TYR A 65 -9.30 6.54 2.41
CA TYR A 65 -9.33 5.62 1.26
C TYR A 65 -10.04 4.32 1.63
N VAL A 66 -11.09 3.97 0.89
CA VAL A 66 -11.87 2.75 1.09
C VAL A 66 -11.92 1.96 -0.21
N CYS A 67 -11.55 0.67 -0.17
CA CYS A 67 -11.60 -0.19 -1.35
C CYS A 67 -13.04 -0.52 -1.79
N HIS A 68 -13.23 -0.80 -3.07
CA HIS A 68 -14.54 -1.14 -3.65
C HIS A 68 -15.19 -2.36 -2.99
N ASP A 69 -14.40 -3.32 -2.50
CA ASP A 69 -14.90 -4.50 -1.77
C ASP A 69 -15.50 -4.15 -0.39
N CYS A 70 -14.93 -3.17 0.31
CA CYS A 70 -15.52 -2.66 1.55
C CYS A 70 -16.77 -1.81 1.28
N LEU A 71 -16.82 -1.13 0.14
CA LEU A 71 -17.96 -0.30 -0.26
C LEU A 71 -19.18 -1.10 -0.71
N ALA A 72 -18.95 -2.30 -1.23
CA ALA A 72 -20.02 -3.18 -1.71
C ALA A 72 -20.74 -3.96 -0.60
N GLN A 73 -20.34 -3.80 0.68
CA GLN A 73 -20.90 -4.49 1.85
C GLN A 73 -22.03 -3.70 2.51
#